data_AF-A0A0P0FYY2-F1
#
_entry.id   AF-A0A0P0FYY2-F1
#
_cell.length_a   1.000
_cell.length_b   1.000
_cell.length_c   1.000
_cell.angle_alpha   90.00
_cell.angle_beta   90.00
_cell.angle_gamma   90.00
#
_symmetry.space_group_name_H-M   'P 1'
#
loop_
_entity.id
_entity.type
_entity.pdbx_description
1 polymer ?
#
loop_
_entity_poly.entity_id
_entity_poly.type
_entity_poly.pdbx_seq_one_letter_code
_entity_poly.pdbx_strand_id
1 'polypeptide(L)'
;MPLVTIPLQLFGKSLKEYNFSVFTLPATFKPVEEFGMLYVYFYKDETTTRLIYCGKDTNIPQRLEDHERDDKDIIEASNYIGVIYYADYKQLEADEVDILEGNSFEKNIQHNC
;
A
#
# COMPACT_ATOMS: atom_id res chain seq x y z
N MET A 1 13.60 5.80 -8.78
CA MET A 1 12.83 4.71 -9.42
C MET A 1 11.83 5.32 -10.36
N PRO A 2 11.50 4.65 -11.48
CA PRO A 2 10.46 5.15 -12.37
C PRO A 2 9.10 4.98 -11.71
N LEU A 3 8.33 6.07 -11.68
CA LEU A 3 6.88 5.98 -11.54
C LEU A 3 6.34 5.18 -12.74
N VAL A 4 5.44 4.23 -12.50
CA VAL A 4 4.86 3.42 -13.56
C VAL A 4 3.43 3.89 -13.83
N THR A 5 3.01 3.90 -15.09
CA THR A 5 1.67 4.31 -15.53
C THR A 5 0.59 3.26 -15.27
N ILE A 6 0.88 2.23 -14.47
CA ILE A 6 -0.11 1.21 -14.10
C ILE A 6 -1.02 1.81 -13.03
N PRO A 7 -2.34 1.94 -13.29
CA PRO A 7 -3.26 2.43 -12.28
C PRO A 7 -3.52 1.35 -11.23
N LEU A 8 -3.43 1.76 -9.96
CA LEU A 8 -4.08 1.09 -8.85
C LEU A 8 -5.17 2.05 -8.33
N GLN A 9 -6.41 1.67 -8.61
CA GLN A 9 -7.62 2.37 -8.19
C GLN A 9 -8.35 1.43 -7.23
N LEU A 10 -8.56 1.87 -6.00
CA LEU A 10 -9.29 1.12 -4.98
C LEU A 10 -10.48 1.93 -4.49
N PHE A 11 -11.57 1.23 -4.15
CA PHE A 11 -12.70 1.83 -3.44
C PHE A 11 -12.65 1.34 -2.01
N GLY A 12 -12.71 2.27 -1.06
CA GLY A 12 -12.90 1.90 0.35
C GLY A 12 -14.35 1.49 0.61
N LYS A 13 -14.62 1.05 1.84
CA LYS A 13 -15.96 0.64 2.29
C LYS A 13 -16.97 1.78 2.19
N SER A 14 -16.52 3.02 2.37
CA SER A 14 -17.31 4.24 2.19
C SER A 14 -17.66 4.55 0.73
N LEU A 15 -17.19 3.73 -0.23
CA LEU A 15 -17.23 3.98 -1.68
C LEU A 15 -16.37 5.17 -2.13
N LYS A 16 -15.55 5.72 -1.23
CA LYS A 16 -14.52 6.70 -1.59
C LYS A 16 -13.47 6.03 -2.47
N GLU A 17 -13.09 6.74 -3.53
CA GLU A 17 -12.06 6.31 -4.46
C GLU A 17 -10.67 6.76 -4.00
N TYR A 18 -9.70 5.86 -4.06
CA TYR A 18 -8.31 6.07 -3.71
C TYR A 18 -7.40 5.83 -4.91
N ASN A 19 -6.64 6.85 -5.29
CA ASN A 19 -5.74 6.84 -6.44
C ASN A 19 -4.29 6.82 -5.96
N PHE A 20 -3.58 5.73 -6.27
CA PHE A 20 -2.22 5.52 -5.80
C PHE A 20 -1.18 5.91 -6.84
N SER A 21 -0.06 6.45 -6.37
CA SER A 21 1.18 6.48 -7.17
C SER A 21 1.84 5.11 -7.12
N VAL A 22 2.10 4.48 -8.27
CA VAL A 22 2.56 3.09 -8.34
C VAL A 22 4.03 2.98 -8.74
N PHE A 23 4.76 2.13 -8.03
CA PHE A 23 6.17 1.82 -8.26
C PHE A 23 6.38 0.30 -8.38
N THR A 24 7.32 -0.12 -9.22
CA THR A 24 7.80 -1.53 -9.26
C THR A 24 8.65 -1.85 -8.05
N LEU A 25 8.53 -3.07 -7.54
CA LEU A 25 9.45 -3.62 -6.54
C LEU A 25 10.72 -4.20 -7.19
N PRO A 26 11.89 -4.19 -6.50
CA PRO A 26 12.11 -3.60 -5.17
C PRO A 26 12.06 -2.08 -5.21
N ALA A 27 11.54 -1.47 -4.13
CA ALA A 27 11.30 -0.04 -4.08
C ALA A 27 11.98 0.67 -2.90
N THR A 28 12.73 1.74 -3.18
CA THR A 28 13.37 2.61 -2.17
C THR A 28 12.74 3.99 -2.16
N PHE A 29 12.32 4.46 -0.99
CA PHE A 29 11.77 5.80 -0.80
C PHE A 29 12.73 6.65 0.02
N LYS A 30 12.64 7.98 -0.13
CA LYS A 30 13.36 8.89 0.76
C LYS A 30 12.51 9.16 2.00
N PRO A 31 13.13 9.36 3.18
CA PRO A 31 12.40 9.87 4.33
C PRO A 31 11.73 11.19 3.96
N VAL A 32 10.47 11.35 4.35
CA VAL A 32 9.75 12.62 4.24
C VAL A 32 9.23 12.94 5.63
N GLU A 33 9.93 13.82 6.34
CA GLU A 33 9.73 14.04 7.79
C GLU A 33 8.34 14.59 8.16
N GLU A 34 7.57 15.09 7.20
CA GLU A 34 6.29 15.77 7.43
C GLU A 34 5.07 14.97 6.98
N PHE A 35 5.24 13.78 6.41
CA PHE A 35 4.13 13.02 5.83
C PHE A 35 4.12 11.58 6.30
N GLY A 36 2.93 11.09 6.65
CA GLY A 36 2.66 9.66 6.70
C GLY A 36 2.39 9.12 5.30
N MET A 37 2.59 7.82 5.11
CA MET A 37 2.28 7.14 3.85
C MET A 37 1.35 5.98 4.10
N LEU A 38 0.29 5.92 3.32
CA LEU A 38 -0.49 4.72 3.11
C LEU A 38 0.11 3.96 1.94
N TYR A 39 0.37 2.68 2.10
CA TYR A 39 0.89 1.82 1.04
C TYR A 39 0.08 0.54 0.87
N VAL A 40 0.03 0.10 -0.39
CA VAL A 40 -0.55 -1.18 -0.78
C VAL A 40 0.47 -1.96 -1.60
N TYR A 41 0.84 -3.13 -1.10
CA TYR A 41 1.54 -4.15 -1.86
C TYR A 41 0.55 -4.97 -2.67
N PHE A 42 0.83 -5.12 -3.96
CA PHE A 42 -0.04 -5.87 -4.84
C PHE A 42 0.75 -6.59 -5.95
N TYR A 43 0.13 -7.64 -6.44
CA TYR A 43 0.53 -8.30 -7.67
C TYR A 43 -0.38 -7.87 -8.81
N LYS A 44 0.20 -7.54 -9.96
CA LYS A 44 -0.56 -7.29 -11.18
C LYS A 44 0.14 -7.85 -12.42
N ASP A 45 -0.65 -8.53 -13.24
CA ASP A 45 -0.33 -8.89 -14.62
C ASP A 45 -1.46 -8.44 -15.57
N GLU A 46 -1.45 -8.93 -16.82
CA GLU A 46 -2.45 -8.57 -17.84
C GLU A 46 -3.89 -9.00 -17.50
N THR A 47 -4.05 -10.00 -16.62
CA THR A 47 -5.31 -10.70 -16.35
C THR A 47 -5.78 -10.56 -14.91
N THR A 48 -4.84 -10.35 -13.99
CA THR A 48 -5.08 -10.53 -12.57
C THR A 48 -4.51 -9.35 -11.78
N THR A 49 -5.28 -8.89 -10.80
CA THR A 49 -4.80 -8.00 -9.73
C THR A 49 -5.10 -8.66 -8.41
N ARG A 50 -4.08 -8.83 -7.56
CA ARG A 50 -4.20 -9.40 -6.21
C ARG A 50 -3.67 -8.40 -5.20
N LEU A 51 -4.49 -8.08 -4.20
CA LEU A 51 -4.12 -7.19 -3.12
C LEU A 51 -3.48 -8.01 -2.01
N ILE A 52 -2.19 -7.78 -1.76
CA ILE A 52 -1.42 -8.61 -0.85
C ILE A 52 -1.50 -8.03 0.56
N TYR A 53 -1.10 -6.77 0.73
CA TYR A 53 -1.07 -6.11 2.03
C TYR A 53 -1.34 -4.61 1.90
N CYS A 54 -2.05 -4.04 2.85
CA CYS A 54 -2.19 -2.60 3.06
C CYS A 54 -1.67 -2.24 4.45
N GLY A 55 -0.97 -1.12 4.53
CA GLY A 55 -0.52 -0.56 5.79
C GLY A 55 -0.27 0.94 5.70
N LYS A 56 0.01 1.53 6.85
CA LYS A 56 0.47 2.90 6.98
C LYS A 56 1.72 2.99 7.84
N ASP A 57 2.56 3.98 7.58
CA ASP A 57 3.70 4.30 8.46
C ASP A 57 4.10 5.78 8.29
N THR A 58 4.92 6.30 9.21
CA THR A 58 5.53 7.64 9.12
C THR A 58 7.03 7.56 8.82
N ASN A 59 7.67 6.40 8.97
CA ASN A 59 9.06 6.13 8.61
C ASN A 59 9.14 5.05 7.53
N ILE A 60 8.83 5.45 6.31
CA ILE A 60 8.65 4.54 5.17
C ILE A 60 9.91 3.76 4.80
N PRO A 61 11.11 4.37 4.72
CA PRO A 61 12.30 3.63 4.37
C PRO A 61 12.57 2.50 5.37
N GLN A 62 12.45 2.80 6.67
CA GLN A 62 12.61 1.78 7.71
C GLN A 62 11.56 0.68 7.59
N ARG A 63 10.29 1.04 7.36
CA ARG A 63 9.20 0.07 7.26
C ARG A 63 9.37 -0.89 6.08
N LEU A 64 9.87 -0.40 4.95
CA LEU A 64 10.20 -1.24 3.79
C LEU A 64 11.35 -2.20 4.09
N GLU A 65 12.41 -1.72 4.74
CA GLU A 65 13.52 -2.57 5.17
C GLU A 65 13.06 -3.65 6.16
N ASP A 66 12.17 -3.30 7.08
CA ASP A 66 11.58 -4.26 8.03
C ASP A 66 10.76 -5.32 7.29
N HIS A 67 9.96 -4.96 6.30
CA HIS A 67 9.23 -5.94 5.48
C HIS A 67 10.15 -6.85 4.66
N GLU A 68 11.23 -6.32 4.07
CA GLU A 68 12.22 -7.13 3.36
C GLU A 68 12.94 -8.12 4.29
N ARG A 69 13.13 -7.76 5.57
CA ARG A 69 13.79 -8.59 6.57
C ARG A 69 12.85 -9.62 7.19
N ASP A 70 11.68 -9.17 7.64
CA ASP A 70 10.81 -9.88 8.58
C ASP A 70 9.53 -10.42 7.91
N ASP A 71 9.03 -9.78 6.85
CA ASP A 71 7.75 -10.11 6.16
C ASP A 71 7.97 -10.43 4.67
N LYS A 72 8.94 -11.29 4.38
CA LYS A 72 9.35 -11.63 3.00
C LYS A 72 8.22 -12.14 2.13
N ASP A 73 7.24 -12.81 2.72
CA ASP A 73 6.08 -13.35 2.01
C ASP A 73 5.17 -12.24 1.43
N ILE A 74 5.14 -11.04 2.03
CA ILE A 74 4.49 -9.87 1.44
C ILE A 74 5.23 -9.40 0.19
N ILE A 75 6.56 -9.29 0.29
CA ILE A 75 7.43 -8.80 -0.78
C ILE A 75 7.48 -9.78 -1.95
N GLU A 76 7.67 -11.07 -1.68
CA GLU A 76 7.75 -12.13 -2.69
C GLU A 76 6.42 -12.34 -3.43
N ALA A 77 5.29 -12.07 -2.79
CA ALA A 77 3.97 -12.16 -3.40
C ALA A 77 3.62 -10.94 -4.26
N SER A 78 4.43 -9.88 -4.26
CA SER A 78 4.11 -8.59 -4.87
C SER A 78 5.12 -8.21 -5.97
N ASN A 79 4.66 -7.50 -7.00
CA ASN A 79 5.54 -6.89 -8.00
C ASN A 79 5.43 -5.36 -8.04
N TYR A 80 4.44 -4.79 -7.35
CA TYR A 80 4.23 -3.36 -7.24
C TYR A 80 3.92 -2.93 -5.80
N ILE A 81 4.18 -1.65 -5.54
CA ILE A 81 3.71 -0.92 -4.37
C ILE A 81 3.01 0.36 -4.83
N GLY A 82 1.77 0.56 -4.38
CA GLY A 82 1.01 1.79 -4.53
C GLY A 82 1.15 2.63 -3.27
N VAL A 83 1.32 3.94 -3.39
CA VAL A 83 1.45 4.86 -2.25
C VAL A 83 0.58 6.11 -2.35
N ILE A 84 0.13 6.60 -1.19
CA ILE A 84 -0.50 7.92 -1.00
C ILE A 84 0.14 8.58 0.21
N TYR A 85 0.48 9.87 0.09
CA TYR A 85 1.08 10.66 1.18
C TYR A 85 0.02 11.50 1.88
N TYR A 86 0.12 11.59 3.21
CA TYR A 86 -0.81 12.30 4.08
C TYR A 86 -0.07 13.24 5.03
N ALA A 87 -0.51 14.50 5.09
CA ALA A 87 -0.04 15.45 6.10
C ALA A 87 -0.80 15.30 7.44
N ASP A 88 -2.08 14.88 7.38
CA ASP A 88 -2.90 14.63 8.56
C ASP A 88 -2.89 13.13 8.90
N TYR A 89 -2.30 12.80 10.06
CA TYR A 89 -2.24 11.42 10.54
C TYR A 89 -3.62 10.84 10.82
N LYS A 90 -4.59 11.62 11.32
CA LYS A 90 -5.94 11.09 11.59
C LYS A 90 -6.65 10.69 10.30
N GLN A 91 -6.45 11.46 9.23
CA GLN A 91 -7.00 11.12 7.92
C GLN A 91 -6.32 9.87 7.35
N LEU A 92 -5.01 9.73 7.51
CA LEU A 92 -4.26 8.52 7.14
C LEU A 92 -4.83 7.28 7.84
N GLU A 93 -5.08 7.36 9.15
CA GLU A 93 -5.63 6.24 9.91
C GLU A 93 -7.04 5.87 9.45
N ALA A 94 -7.90 6.87 9.23
CA ALA A 94 -9.27 6.63 8.77
C ALA A 94 -9.31 6.02 7.36
N ASP A 95 -8.46 6.51 6.45
CA ASP A 95 -8.40 6.02 5.07
C ASP A 95 -7.81 4.61 4.97
N GLU A 96 -6.84 4.26 5.82
CA GLU A 96 -6.33 2.88 5.90
C GLU A 96 -7.45 1.89 6.26
N VAL A 97 -8.22 2.21 7.31
CA VAL A 97 -9.33 1.36 7.75
C VAL A 97 -10.39 1.25 6.66
N ASP A 98 -10.75 2.37 6.01
CA ASP A 98 -11.75 2.36 4.94
C ASP A 98 -11.34 1.47 3.77
N ILE A 99 -10.07 1.51 3.37
CA ILE A 99 -9.52 0.66 2.30
C ILE A 99 -9.48 -0.80 2.73
N LEU A 100 -9.00 -1.08 3.94
CA LEU A 100 -8.90 -2.44 4.48
C LEU A 100 -10.27 -3.11 4.59
N GLU A 101 -11.30 -2.39 5.03
CA GLU A 101 -12.65 -2.94 5.14
C GLU A 101 -13.42 -2.97 3.81
N GLY A 102 -12.94 -2.25 2.79
CA GLY A 102 -13.56 -2.20 1.46
C GLY A 102 -13.01 -3.23 0.48
N ASN A 103 -11.90 -3.90 0.80
CA ASN A 103 -11.16 -4.75 -0.14
C ASN A 103 -10.67 -6.02 0.55
N SER A 104 -10.52 -7.11 -0.20
CA SER A 104 -9.98 -8.36 0.32
C SER A 104 -8.47 -8.43 0.13
N PHE A 105 -7.73 -8.32 1.23
CA PHE A 105 -6.27 -8.45 1.25
C PHE A 105 -5.84 -9.84 1.71
N GLU A 106 -4.82 -10.42 1.08
CA GLU A 106 -4.35 -11.76 1.43
C GLU A 106 -3.69 -11.83 2.82
N LYS A 107 -3.07 -10.73 3.27
CA LYS A 107 -2.29 -10.69 4.51
C LYS A 107 -2.95 -9.89 5.63
N ASN A 108 -3.85 -8.95 5.33
CA ASN A 108 -4.66 -8.24 6.34
C ASN A 108 -5.96 -9.00 6.66
N ILE A 109 -5.87 -10.32 6.92
CA ILE A 109 -7.03 -11.21 7.07
C ILE A 109 -8.03 -10.77 8.14
N GLN A 110 -7.58 -10.04 9.17
CA GLN A 110 -8.41 -9.53 10.25
C GLN A 110 -9.43 -8.46 9.81
N HIS A 111 -9.27 -7.89 8.61
CA HIS A 111 -10.18 -6.88 8.04
C HIS A 111 -11.08 -7.42 6.92
N ASN A 112 -10.88 -8.68 6.51
CA ASN A 112 -11.71 -9.34 5.50
C ASN A 112 -13.02 -9.81 6.14
N CYS A 113 -13.95 -8.88 6.37
CA CYS A 113 -15.25 -9.14 7.01
C CYS A 113 -16.41 -9.05 6.02
#